data_AF-A0A292YVA8-F1
#
_entry.id   AF-A0A292YVA8-F1
#
_cell.length_a   1.000
_cell.length_b   1.000
_cell.length_c   1.000
_cell.angle_alpha   90.00
_cell.angle_beta   90.00
_cell.angle_gamma   90.00
#
_symmetry.space_group_name_H-M   'P 1'
#
loop_
_entity.id
_entity.type
_entity.pdbx_description
1 polymer ?
#
loop_
_entity_poly.entity_id
_entity_poly.type
_entity_poly.pdbx_seq_one_letter_code
_entity_poly.pdbx_strand_id
1 'polypeptide(L)'
;MTSLVLGPVLRHVGDDSATVWVQTDGPTTVEILGTRTRTFEVSGHHYALVVVTGLIPDTRTPYEVHLDGERVWPPAASPFPPSSIATRGPASASAGRHRILFGSCRYVKVADPRTAATFGIDALDAYSARMAGRPPQEWPDALLLIGDQVYADELTPQTVRRIAGRRDQHPDWPDDEIVNFEEYVGLYRDAWTDPEIRWIMSTVPTGMIFDDHDIRDDWNTSDVWRRQMAQESWWAERVRSGLASYWVYQHLGNLSPDELADDPDYAKIIAHDGDTWPLLAELADRADAEVDGSKGIRFSFRWALGRTRIVVIDSRNGRILGDGDHLMVGDREFGWIEERALEPGPTDHLLLVTSVPWLLPPAIGDLETVNEIAAARPGWRGRLGEKIRQAGDLEHWPAFRESFDRLAGLIAAASSARGDEPAPASVSVLSGDVHHSYAARADVDGAGEAPVHQLTCSPVHNHVPPYVRVGFRLGWSRAAGRLTRAWSTRKGASTPPVTWHKLGGPYFGNTIASLEIDGRHADVVFEQPTGAASLREAARHTLTSAPRSSR
;
A
#
# COMPACT_ATOMS: atom_id res chain seq x y z
N MET A 1 -1.57 -26.91 23.22
CA MET A 1 -0.38 -26.20 22.72
C MET A 1 -0.89 -25.12 21.80
N THR A 2 -0.41 -23.90 21.98
CA THR A 2 -0.75 -22.76 21.11
C THR A 2 -0.11 -22.96 19.74
N SER A 3 -0.83 -22.62 18.67
CA SER A 3 -0.37 -22.73 17.29
C SER A 3 -0.22 -21.36 16.61
N LEU A 4 0.63 -21.32 15.58
CA LEU A 4 0.86 -20.13 14.77
C LEU A 4 -0.20 -20.02 13.66
N VAL A 5 -1.14 -19.09 13.84
CA VAL A 5 -2.25 -18.85 12.91
C VAL A 5 -1.77 -18.14 11.66
N LEU A 6 -1.11 -16.98 11.83
CA LEU A 6 -0.53 -16.19 10.73
C LEU A 6 0.89 -15.74 11.05
N GLY A 7 1.62 -15.37 9.99
CA GLY A 7 3.02 -15.00 10.06
C GLY A 7 3.96 -16.22 10.11
N PRO A 8 5.26 -16.00 10.34
CA PRO A 8 5.87 -14.70 10.59
C PRO A 8 5.82 -13.78 9.37
N VAL A 9 5.59 -12.49 9.62
CA VAL A 9 5.74 -11.42 8.63
C VAL A 9 6.94 -10.59 9.06
N LEU A 10 8.00 -10.60 8.26
CA LEU A 10 9.16 -9.74 8.42
C LEU A 10 8.75 -8.32 8.04
N ARG A 11 8.84 -7.43 9.02
CA ARG A 11 8.36 -6.05 8.95
C ARG A 11 9.55 -5.12 8.73
N HIS A 12 9.67 -4.03 9.48
CA HIS A 12 10.82 -3.13 9.38
C HIS A 12 12.13 -3.88 9.68
N VAL A 13 13.15 -3.67 8.84
CA VAL A 13 14.53 -4.14 9.07
C VAL A 13 15.46 -2.93 8.96
N GLY A 14 16.30 -2.71 9.96
CA GLY A 14 17.35 -1.70 10.00
C GLY A 14 18.75 -2.30 9.88
N ASP A 15 19.74 -1.58 10.38
CA ASP A 15 21.14 -2.00 10.33
C ASP A 15 21.44 -3.10 11.36
N ASP A 16 20.84 -3.02 12.55
CA ASP A 16 21.08 -3.93 13.67
C ASP A 16 19.79 -4.46 14.32
N SER A 17 18.65 -4.20 13.68
CA SER A 17 17.34 -4.51 14.23
C SER A 17 16.35 -4.94 13.17
N ALA A 18 15.34 -5.70 13.59
CA ALA A 18 14.22 -6.11 12.76
C ALA A 18 12.97 -6.33 13.60
N THR A 19 11.80 -6.18 12.98
CA THR A 19 10.52 -6.53 13.59
C THR A 19 9.89 -7.72 12.87
N VAL A 20 9.32 -8.64 13.63
CA VAL A 20 8.60 -9.81 13.10
C VAL A 20 7.23 -9.91 13.74
N TRP A 21 6.19 -9.86 12.93
CA TRP A 21 4.80 -9.93 13.37
C TRP A 21 4.27 -11.37 13.27
N VAL A 22 3.45 -11.79 14.24
CA VAL A 22 2.75 -13.08 14.25
C VAL A 22 1.34 -12.98 14.85
N GLN A 23 0.46 -13.91 14.47
CA GLN A 23 -0.82 -14.18 15.15
C GLN A 23 -0.85 -15.63 15.66
N THR A 24 -1.35 -15.84 16.87
CA THR A 24 -1.47 -17.15 17.53
C THR A 24 -2.93 -17.45 17.91
N ASP A 25 -3.25 -18.73 18.11
CA ASP A 25 -4.62 -19.20 18.46
C ASP A 25 -4.95 -19.11 19.96
N GLY A 26 -4.02 -18.58 20.74
CA GLY A 26 -4.10 -18.46 22.19
C GLY A 26 -2.94 -17.61 22.74
N PRO A 27 -3.00 -17.22 24.03
CA PRO A 27 -1.97 -16.44 24.66
C PRO A 27 -0.68 -17.27 24.80
N THR A 28 0.46 -16.69 24.45
CA THR A 28 1.77 -17.39 24.49
C THR A 28 2.93 -16.42 24.55
N THR A 29 4.14 -16.93 24.80
CA THR A 29 5.39 -16.19 24.61
C THR A 29 6.00 -16.57 23.27
N VAL A 30 6.18 -15.58 22.40
CA VAL A 30 6.85 -15.73 21.11
C VAL A 30 8.34 -15.48 21.30
N GLU A 31 9.18 -16.36 20.77
CA GLU A 31 10.64 -16.23 20.78
C GLU A 31 11.23 -16.27 19.36
N ILE A 32 12.07 -15.30 19.03
CA ILE A 32 12.83 -15.21 17.77
C ILE A 32 14.24 -14.73 18.11
N LEU A 33 15.26 -15.51 17.71
CA LEU A 33 16.68 -15.19 17.95
C LEU A 33 16.97 -14.82 19.42
N GLY A 34 16.35 -15.53 20.37
CA GLY A 34 16.49 -15.30 21.81
C GLY A 34 15.69 -14.10 22.36
N THR A 35 15.07 -13.29 21.49
CA THR A 35 14.19 -12.19 21.90
C THR A 35 12.80 -12.74 22.19
N ARG A 36 12.21 -12.38 23.35
CA ARG A 36 10.91 -12.88 23.80
C ARG A 36 9.89 -11.76 23.96
N THR A 37 8.67 -12.02 23.49
CA THR A 37 7.53 -11.09 23.63
C THR A 37 6.26 -11.89 23.93
N ARG A 38 5.47 -11.44 24.91
CA ARG A 38 4.15 -12.01 25.16
C ARG A 38 3.16 -11.48 24.14
N THR A 39 2.22 -12.32 23.71
CA THR A 39 1.13 -11.87 22.86
C THR A 39 0.20 -10.90 23.60
N PHE A 40 -0.26 -9.86 22.93
CA PHE A 40 -1.41 -9.05 23.38
C PHE A 40 -2.70 -9.58 22.73
N GLU A 41 -3.83 -9.41 23.41
CA GLU A 41 -5.14 -9.88 22.95
C GLU A 41 -5.94 -8.74 22.32
N VAL A 42 -6.64 -9.02 21.22
CA VAL A 42 -7.63 -8.13 20.61
C VAL A 42 -8.85 -8.96 20.27
N SER A 43 -9.97 -8.71 20.96
CA SER A 43 -11.25 -9.39 20.75
C SER A 43 -11.11 -10.92 20.70
N GLY A 44 -10.34 -11.51 21.62
CA GLY A 44 -10.08 -12.95 21.68
C GLY A 44 -9.04 -13.51 20.71
N HIS A 45 -8.37 -12.68 19.91
CA HIS A 45 -7.24 -13.07 19.05
C HIS A 45 -5.92 -12.59 19.62
N HIS A 46 -4.84 -13.34 19.40
CA HIS A 46 -3.55 -13.06 20.04
C HIS A 46 -2.48 -12.71 19.01
N TYR A 47 -1.75 -11.63 19.25
CA TYR A 47 -0.77 -11.06 18.33
C TYR A 47 0.54 -10.74 19.04
N ALA A 48 1.65 -10.79 18.33
CA ALA A 48 2.92 -10.26 18.83
C ALA A 48 3.70 -9.57 17.71
N LEU A 49 4.37 -8.47 18.06
CA LEU A 49 5.42 -7.86 17.25
C LEU A 49 6.75 -8.01 18.01
N VAL A 50 7.61 -8.91 17.56
CA VAL A 50 8.91 -9.16 18.19
C VAL A 50 9.94 -8.19 17.63
N VAL A 51 10.51 -7.34 18.48
CA VAL A 51 11.57 -6.39 18.12
C VAL A 51 12.94 -7.02 18.39
N VAL A 52 13.54 -7.61 17.36
CA VAL A 52 14.87 -8.22 17.44
C VAL A 52 15.93 -7.14 17.30
N THR A 53 16.86 -7.05 18.26
CA THR A 53 17.96 -6.06 18.29
C THR A 53 19.31 -6.76 18.38
N GLY A 54 20.40 -6.03 18.09
CA GLY A 54 21.77 -6.57 18.20
C GLY A 54 22.14 -7.51 17.06
N LEU A 55 21.43 -7.41 15.93
CA LEU A 55 21.81 -8.10 14.70
C LEU A 55 23.10 -7.49 14.15
N ILE A 56 23.89 -8.31 13.45
CA ILE A 56 25.14 -7.85 12.84
C ILE A 56 24.79 -7.15 11.52
N PRO A 57 25.21 -5.89 11.28
CA PRO A 57 25.02 -5.20 10.00
C PRO A 57 25.59 -5.97 8.81
N ASP A 58 24.98 -5.80 7.63
CA ASP A 58 25.38 -6.45 6.37
C ASP A 58 25.41 -7.99 6.44
N THR A 59 24.48 -8.60 7.18
CA THR A 59 24.36 -10.06 7.27
C THR A 59 22.97 -10.56 6.95
N ARG A 60 22.89 -11.86 6.61
CA ARG A 60 21.62 -12.59 6.49
C ARG A 60 21.57 -13.65 7.58
N THR A 61 20.73 -13.42 8.57
CA THR A 61 20.59 -14.27 9.75
C THR A 61 19.33 -15.14 9.62
N PRO A 62 19.44 -16.47 9.45
CA PRO A 62 18.30 -17.37 9.51
C PRO A 62 17.62 -17.28 10.87
N TYR A 63 16.30 -17.41 10.91
CA TYR A 63 15.56 -17.42 12.17
C TYR A 63 14.44 -18.45 12.17
N GLU A 64 14.01 -18.80 13.38
CA GLU A 64 12.88 -19.66 13.67
C GLU A 64 11.91 -18.90 14.57
N VAL A 65 10.63 -19.30 14.58
CA VAL A 65 9.65 -18.81 15.55
C VAL A 65 9.32 -19.94 16.51
N HIS A 66 9.42 -19.64 17.80
CA HIS A 66 9.09 -20.56 18.89
C HIS A 66 7.93 -20.00 19.70
N LEU A 67 6.95 -20.84 20.05
CA LEU A 67 5.85 -20.51 20.97
C LEU A 67 6.04 -21.32 22.25
N ASP A 68 6.26 -20.64 23.38
CA ASP A 68 6.57 -21.26 24.68
C ASP A 68 7.69 -22.32 24.62
N GLY A 69 8.68 -22.11 23.75
CA GLY A 69 9.84 -22.99 23.55
C GLY A 69 9.68 -24.06 22.47
N GLU A 70 8.50 -24.21 21.87
CA GLU A 70 8.26 -25.15 20.77
C GLU A 70 8.39 -24.44 19.42
N ARG A 71 9.22 -24.98 18.52
CA ARG A 71 9.41 -24.42 17.18
C ARG A 71 8.15 -24.62 16.32
N VAL A 72 7.55 -23.53 15.87
CA VAL A 72 6.37 -23.51 14.99
C VAL A 72 6.66 -23.03 13.57
N TRP A 73 7.80 -22.36 13.35
CA TRP A 73 8.23 -21.89 12.04
C TRP A 73 9.75 -22.06 11.85
N PRO A 74 10.21 -22.49 10.66
CA PRO A 74 9.41 -22.97 9.53
C PRO A 74 8.67 -24.29 9.86
N PRO A 75 7.55 -24.60 9.20
CA PRO A 75 6.90 -25.89 9.36
C PRO A 75 7.85 -27.03 8.98
N ALA A 76 7.74 -28.17 9.68
CA ALA A 76 8.68 -29.30 9.51
C ALA A 76 8.81 -29.80 8.06
N ALA A 77 7.76 -29.66 7.25
CA ALA A 77 7.73 -30.05 5.84
C ALA A 77 7.61 -28.84 4.88
N SER A 78 8.22 -27.71 5.20
CA SER A 78 8.24 -26.54 4.30
C SER A 78 8.98 -26.87 2.99
N PRO A 79 8.36 -26.62 1.82
CA PRO A 79 9.05 -26.72 0.53
C PRO A 79 9.96 -25.52 0.26
N PHE A 80 9.86 -24.47 1.07
CA PHE A 80 10.59 -23.22 0.90
C PHE A 80 11.87 -23.17 1.74
N PRO A 81 12.91 -22.42 1.31
CA PRO A 81 14.10 -22.16 2.11
C PRO A 81 13.81 -21.59 3.50
N PRO A 82 14.72 -21.76 4.48
CA PRO A 82 14.59 -21.12 5.77
C PRO A 82 14.44 -19.59 5.67
N SER A 83 13.53 -19.03 6.46
CA SER A 83 13.36 -17.58 6.57
C SER A 83 14.60 -16.96 7.18
N SER A 84 14.91 -15.75 6.75
CA SER A 84 16.08 -15.02 7.24
C SER A 84 15.85 -13.51 7.25
N ILE A 85 16.52 -12.84 8.18
CA ILE A 85 16.55 -11.39 8.31
C ILE A 85 17.82 -10.90 7.62
N ALA A 86 17.69 -10.05 6.60
CA ALA A 86 18.81 -9.44 5.90
C ALA A 86 18.99 -8.00 6.40
N THR A 87 19.93 -7.80 7.33
CA THR A 87 20.26 -6.47 7.84
C THR A 87 21.06 -5.66 6.83
N ARG A 88 21.00 -4.35 6.99
CA ARG A 88 21.76 -3.40 6.18
C ARG A 88 22.99 -2.91 6.93
N GLY A 89 23.84 -2.14 6.27
CA GLY A 89 25.07 -1.64 6.85
C GLY A 89 25.95 -0.91 5.82
N PRO A 90 27.18 -0.53 6.19
CA PRO A 90 28.07 0.24 5.33
C PRO A 90 28.36 -0.42 3.97
N ALA A 91 28.46 -1.75 3.91
CA ALA A 91 28.77 -2.44 2.66
C ALA A 91 27.57 -2.41 1.71
N SER A 92 26.37 -2.77 2.17
CA SER A 92 25.15 -2.71 1.36
C SER A 92 24.80 -1.27 0.95
N ALA A 93 25.00 -0.30 1.85
CA ALA A 93 24.83 1.12 1.54
C ALA A 93 25.82 1.61 0.47
N SER A 94 27.08 1.15 0.52
CA SER A 94 28.10 1.51 -0.48
C SER A 94 27.88 0.82 -1.83
N ALA A 95 27.33 -0.40 -1.83
CA ALA A 95 26.98 -1.12 -3.05
C ALA A 95 25.80 -0.44 -3.76
N GLY A 96 24.87 0.15 -3.01
CA GLY A 96 23.73 0.89 -3.55
C GLY A 96 22.79 0.05 -4.40
N ARG A 97 22.82 -1.28 -4.22
CA ARG A 97 22.01 -2.23 -4.99
C ARG A 97 20.76 -2.60 -4.23
N HIS A 98 19.61 -2.28 -4.78
CA HIS A 98 18.32 -2.58 -4.16
C HIS A 98 17.32 -3.13 -5.18
N ARG A 99 16.56 -4.15 -4.76
CA ARG A 99 15.38 -4.61 -5.46
C ARG A 99 14.15 -4.43 -4.59
N ILE A 100 13.23 -3.58 -5.01
CA ILE A 100 11.98 -3.29 -4.30
C ILE A 100 10.82 -3.83 -5.12
N LEU A 101 10.06 -4.78 -4.58
CA LEU A 101 8.81 -5.22 -5.20
C LEU A 101 7.67 -4.31 -4.77
N PHE A 102 6.73 -4.07 -5.68
CA PHE A 102 5.49 -3.38 -5.34
C PHE A 102 4.30 -3.81 -6.19
N GLY A 103 3.11 -3.70 -5.61
CA GLY A 103 1.85 -3.97 -6.28
C GLY A 103 0.66 -3.82 -5.33
N SER A 104 -0.54 -3.89 -5.89
CA SER A 104 -1.84 -3.73 -5.20
C SER A 104 -2.89 -4.66 -5.81
N CYS A 105 -4.10 -4.64 -5.25
CA CYS A 105 -5.27 -5.34 -5.77
C CYS A 105 -5.00 -6.84 -5.90
N ARG A 106 -4.69 -7.47 -4.76
CA ARG A 106 -4.45 -8.91 -4.68
C ARG A 106 -5.67 -9.57 -4.07
N TYR A 107 -6.56 -10.02 -4.92
CA TYR A 107 -7.65 -10.89 -4.52
C TYR A 107 -7.11 -12.23 -4.01
N VAL A 108 -7.74 -12.84 -3.01
CA VAL A 108 -7.23 -14.10 -2.42
C VAL A 108 -7.50 -15.30 -3.33
N LYS A 109 -6.74 -16.38 -3.17
CA LYS A 109 -7.02 -17.66 -3.86
C LYS A 109 -8.41 -18.17 -3.47
N VAL A 110 -9.17 -18.57 -4.48
CA VAL A 110 -10.49 -19.20 -4.30
C VAL A 110 -10.42 -20.69 -4.62
N ALA A 111 -11.07 -21.51 -3.79
CA ALA A 111 -11.05 -22.97 -3.95
C ALA A 111 -11.83 -23.48 -5.18
N ASP A 112 -12.84 -22.74 -5.64
CA ASP A 112 -13.62 -23.13 -6.83
C ASP A 112 -12.80 -22.92 -8.11
N PRO A 113 -12.53 -23.97 -8.91
CA PRO A 113 -11.65 -23.85 -10.08
C PRO A 113 -12.16 -22.92 -11.17
N ARG A 114 -13.48 -22.77 -11.33
CA ARG A 114 -14.05 -21.87 -12.35
C ARG A 114 -13.83 -20.42 -11.96
N THR A 115 -14.09 -20.10 -10.70
CA THR A 115 -13.87 -18.77 -10.14
C THR A 115 -12.38 -18.43 -10.13
N ALA A 116 -11.52 -19.38 -9.74
CA ALA A 116 -10.06 -19.21 -9.77
C ALA A 116 -9.54 -18.92 -11.20
N ALA A 117 -10.08 -19.60 -12.22
CA ALA A 117 -9.70 -19.37 -13.60
C ALA A 117 -10.02 -17.95 -14.11
N THR A 118 -10.99 -17.25 -13.51
CA THR A 118 -11.32 -15.86 -13.84
C THR A 118 -10.22 -14.88 -13.42
N PHE A 119 -9.63 -15.10 -12.24
CA PHE A 119 -8.55 -14.28 -11.69
C PHE A 119 -7.19 -14.61 -12.29
N GLY A 120 -6.97 -15.85 -12.73
CA GLY A 120 -5.74 -16.27 -13.39
C GLY A 120 -4.65 -16.69 -12.40
N ILE A 121 -3.39 -16.53 -12.79
CA ILE A 121 -2.24 -16.88 -11.93
C ILE A 121 -1.88 -15.64 -11.11
N ASP A 122 -1.79 -15.79 -9.79
CA ASP A 122 -1.29 -14.76 -8.89
C ASP A 122 0.18 -14.42 -9.21
N ALA A 123 0.46 -13.15 -9.48
CA ALA A 123 1.80 -12.70 -9.86
C ALA A 123 2.79 -12.75 -8.68
N LEU A 124 2.32 -12.51 -7.45
CA LEU A 124 3.17 -12.54 -6.25
C LEU A 124 3.50 -13.97 -5.84
N ASP A 125 2.57 -14.91 -6.02
CA ASP A 125 2.86 -16.33 -5.82
C ASP A 125 3.89 -16.85 -6.81
N ALA A 126 3.69 -16.56 -8.10
CA ALA A 126 4.63 -16.95 -9.13
C ALA A 126 6.02 -16.37 -8.85
N TYR A 127 6.07 -15.12 -8.34
CA TYR A 127 7.32 -14.49 -7.96
C TYR A 127 7.97 -15.21 -6.76
N SER A 128 7.18 -15.46 -5.71
CA SER A 128 7.62 -16.14 -4.49
C SER A 128 8.18 -17.54 -4.79
N ALA A 129 7.45 -18.35 -5.56
CA ALA A 129 7.89 -19.67 -5.97
C ALA A 129 9.16 -19.63 -6.84
N ARG A 130 9.29 -18.65 -7.75
CA ARG A 130 10.53 -18.43 -8.53
C ARG A 130 11.69 -18.02 -7.63
N MET A 131 11.45 -17.12 -6.68
CA MET A 131 12.44 -16.61 -5.73
C MET A 131 12.99 -17.73 -4.84
N ALA A 132 12.15 -18.68 -4.43
CA ALA A 132 12.56 -19.84 -3.62
C ALA A 132 13.66 -20.70 -4.30
N GLY A 133 13.72 -20.70 -5.64
CA GLY A 133 14.74 -21.38 -6.42
C GLY A 133 16.00 -20.54 -6.71
N ARG A 134 16.06 -19.29 -6.24
CA ARG A 134 17.16 -18.35 -6.52
C ARG A 134 18.07 -18.14 -5.30
N PRO A 135 19.34 -17.78 -5.52
CA PRO A 135 20.26 -17.48 -4.43
C PRO A 135 19.77 -16.25 -3.62
N PRO A 136 19.93 -16.23 -2.28
CA PRO A 136 19.41 -15.14 -1.44
C PRO A 136 19.94 -13.74 -1.73
N GLN A 137 21.04 -13.61 -2.47
CA GLN A 137 21.59 -12.33 -2.93
C GLN A 137 20.77 -11.69 -4.06
N GLU A 138 19.91 -12.46 -4.74
CA GLU A 138 18.97 -11.96 -5.75
C GLU A 138 17.58 -11.66 -5.18
N TRP A 139 17.34 -11.95 -3.91
CA TRP A 139 16.05 -11.72 -3.29
C TRP A 139 15.79 -10.21 -3.14
N PRO A 140 14.52 -9.78 -3.17
CA PRO A 140 14.16 -8.39 -2.91
C PRO A 140 14.58 -7.93 -1.51
N ASP A 141 14.93 -6.65 -1.41
CA ASP A 141 15.24 -5.96 -0.15
C ASP A 141 14.00 -5.43 0.57
N ALA A 142 12.91 -5.25 -0.19
CA ALA A 142 11.61 -4.84 0.33
C ALA A 142 10.47 -5.30 -0.59
N LEU A 143 9.30 -5.53 0.02
CA LEU A 143 8.01 -5.73 -0.63
C LEU A 143 7.06 -4.64 -0.14
N LEU A 144 6.50 -3.85 -1.06
CA LEU A 144 5.51 -2.82 -0.77
C LEU A 144 4.15 -3.25 -1.31
N LEU A 145 3.22 -3.56 -0.41
CA LEU A 145 1.83 -3.85 -0.76
C LEU A 145 1.01 -2.57 -0.54
N ILE A 146 0.57 -1.97 -1.65
CA ILE A 146 0.19 -0.56 -1.70
C ILE A 146 -1.29 -0.37 -2.03
N GLY A 147 -2.14 -1.10 -1.33
CA GLY A 147 -3.60 -1.06 -1.49
C GLY A 147 -4.21 -2.43 -1.75
N ASP A 148 -5.46 -2.60 -1.33
CA ASP A 148 -6.31 -3.77 -1.59
C ASP A 148 -5.64 -5.10 -1.27
N GLN A 149 -5.20 -5.24 -0.03
CA GLN A 149 -4.69 -6.51 0.47
C GLN A 149 -5.80 -7.47 0.88
N VAL A 150 -6.93 -6.90 1.29
CA VAL A 150 -8.17 -7.62 1.58
C VAL A 150 -9.33 -6.87 0.93
N TYR A 151 -10.42 -7.59 0.66
CA TYR A 151 -11.64 -7.04 0.08
C TYR A 151 -12.79 -7.26 1.07
N ALA A 152 -13.27 -6.18 1.68
CA ALA A 152 -14.29 -6.19 2.73
C ALA A 152 -15.73 -6.13 2.20
N ASP A 153 -15.90 -5.93 0.90
CA ASP A 153 -17.18 -5.76 0.20
C ASP A 153 -17.30 -6.57 -1.09
N GLU A 154 -16.19 -6.85 -1.77
CA GLU A 154 -16.17 -7.83 -2.86
C GLU A 154 -15.81 -9.21 -2.32
N LEU A 155 -16.73 -9.86 -1.61
CA LEU A 155 -16.41 -11.08 -0.86
C LEU A 155 -16.26 -12.32 -1.72
N THR A 156 -15.26 -13.14 -1.36
CA THR A 156 -15.13 -14.48 -1.93
C THR A 156 -16.26 -15.40 -1.47
N PRO A 157 -16.60 -16.46 -2.24
CA PRO A 157 -17.60 -17.44 -1.81
C PRO A 157 -17.31 -18.11 -0.46
N GLN A 158 -16.03 -18.25 -0.08
CA GLN A 158 -15.63 -18.80 1.22
C GLN A 158 -15.87 -17.79 2.36
N THR A 159 -15.62 -16.51 2.13
CA THR A 159 -15.94 -15.44 3.08
C THR A 159 -17.45 -15.33 3.28
N VAL A 160 -18.24 -15.31 2.19
CA VAL A 160 -19.71 -15.29 2.26
C VAL A 160 -20.25 -16.44 3.11
N ARG A 161 -19.71 -17.66 2.94
CA ARG A 161 -20.09 -18.82 3.77
C ARG A 161 -19.72 -18.65 5.24
N ARG A 162 -18.59 -18.02 5.54
CA ARG A 162 -18.15 -17.74 6.92
C ARG A 162 -19.11 -16.78 7.61
N ILE A 163 -19.49 -15.70 6.93
CA ILE A 163 -20.39 -14.69 7.49
C ILE A 163 -21.84 -15.16 7.58
N ALA A 164 -22.31 -15.99 6.64
CA ALA A 164 -23.61 -16.65 6.75
C ALA A 164 -23.72 -17.59 7.98
N GLY A 165 -22.58 -18.01 8.53
CA GLY A 165 -22.48 -18.84 9.73
C GLY A 165 -22.30 -18.06 11.05
N ARG A 166 -22.41 -16.72 11.04
CA ARG A 166 -22.33 -15.87 12.24
C ARG A 166 -23.31 -16.37 13.32
N ARG A 167 -22.81 -16.51 14.56
CA ARG A 167 -23.64 -16.91 15.72
C ARG A 167 -24.55 -15.77 16.16
N ASP A 168 -24.04 -14.55 16.10
CA ASP A 168 -24.77 -13.32 16.42
C ASP A 168 -25.38 -12.77 15.13
N GLN A 169 -26.65 -13.11 14.90
CA GLN A 169 -27.38 -12.59 13.74
C GLN A 169 -27.79 -11.15 14.02
N HIS A 170 -27.14 -10.21 13.34
CA HIS A 170 -27.57 -8.83 13.26
C HIS A 170 -28.41 -8.66 11.99
N PRO A 171 -29.75 -8.58 12.09
CA PRO A 171 -30.63 -8.58 10.91
C PRO A 171 -30.44 -7.37 10.01
N ASP A 172 -29.83 -6.30 10.51
CA ASP A 172 -29.55 -5.07 9.76
C ASP A 172 -28.16 -5.08 9.12
N TRP A 173 -27.34 -6.12 9.34
CA TRP A 173 -26.02 -6.22 8.72
C TRP A 173 -26.13 -6.81 7.31
N PRO A 174 -25.29 -6.35 6.38
CA PRO A 174 -25.25 -6.92 5.05
C PRO A 174 -24.69 -8.35 5.05
N ASP A 175 -25.19 -9.15 4.11
CA ASP A 175 -24.83 -10.57 3.90
C ASP A 175 -23.65 -10.75 2.94
N ASP A 176 -23.22 -9.67 2.29
CA ASP A 176 -22.19 -9.61 1.26
C ASP A 176 -21.07 -8.63 1.62
N GLU A 177 -21.02 -8.18 2.88
CA GLU A 177 -20.09 -7.16 3.36
C GLU A 177 -19.61 -7.52 4.79
N ILE A 178 -18.36 -7.15 5.09
CA ILE A 178 -17.72 -7.35 6.40
C ILE A 178 -18.08 -6.20 7.32
N VAL A 179 -18.35 -6.49 8.59
CA VAL A 179 -18.79 -5.47 9.56
C VAL A 179 -17.94 -5.46 10.82
N ASN A 180 -17.57 -6.60 11.39
CA ASN A 180 -16.88 -6.63 12.68
C ASN A 180 -15.43 -7.11 12.59
N PHE A 181 -14.70 -6.96 13.70
CA PHE A 181 -13.29 -7.32 13.77
C PHE A 181 -13.01 -8.82 13.52
N GLU A 182 -13.83 -9.75 14.04
CA GLU A 182 -13.67 -11.20 13.81
C GLU A 182 -13.72 -11.54 12.31
N GLU A 183 -14.60 -10.88 11.57
CA GLU A 183 -14.74 -11.08 10.14
C GLU A 183 -13.55 -10.54 9.36
N TYR A 184 -13.00 -9.40 9.77
CA TYR A 184 -11.73 -8.89 9.27
C TYR A 184 -10.58 -9.87 9.55
N VAL A 185 -10.51 -10.47 10.75
CA VAL A 185 -9.55 -11.54 11.04
C VAL A 185 -9.68 -12.69 10.03
N GLY A 186 -10.92 -13.03 9.66
CA GLY A 186 -11.21 -14.00 8.59
C GLY A 186 -10.63 -13.61 7.22
N LEU A 187 -10.73 -12.34 6.83
CA LEU A 187 -10.15 -11.83 5.58
C LEU A 187 -8.63 -11.96 5.55
N TYR A 188 -7.95 -11.51 6.60
CA TYR A 188 -6.50 -11.62 6.68
C TYR A 188 -6.04 -13.08 6.74
N ARG A 189 -6.80 -13.96 7.41
CA ARG A 189 -6.55 -15.40 7.36
C ARG A 189 -6.61 -15.94 5.94
N ASP A 190 -7.61 -15.57 5.17
CA ASP A 190 -7.72 -16.00 3.76
C ASP A 190 -6.57 -15.46 2.91
N ALA A 191 -6.16 -14.20 3.15
CA ALA A 191 -5.13 -13.54 2.34
C ALA A 191 -3.70 -14.03 2.64
N TRP A 192 -3.39 -14.32 3.91
CA TRP A 192 -2.02 -14.50 4.38
C TRP A 192 -1.66 -15.94 4.76
N THR A 193 -2.61 -16.89 4.75
CA THR A 193 -2.31 -18.31 4.97
C THR A 193 -1.70 -19.00 3.74
N ASP A 194 -1.80 -18.37 2.57
CA ASP A 194 -1.23 -18.84 1.31
C ASP A 194 0.28 -19.14 1.46
N PRO A 195 0.76 -20.38 1.23
CA PRO A 195 2.14 -20.77 1.54
C PRO A 195 3.21 -19.91 0.86
N GLU A 196 3.02 -19.56 -0.42
CA GLU A 196 3.91 -18.69 -1.17
C GLU A 196 3.99 -17.29 -0.54
N ILE A 197 2.84 -16.73 -0.16
CA ILE A 197 2.73 -15.39 0.45
C ILE A 197 3.32 -15.38 1.86
N ARG A 198 2.97 -16.38 2.66
CA ARG A 198 3.47 -16.55 4.02
C ARG A 198 4.99 -16.68 4.01
N TRP A 199 5.57 -17.41 3.05
CA TRP A 199 7.02 -17.53 2.94
C TRP A 199 7.70 -16.24 2.49
N ILE A 200 7.23 -15.58 1.41
CA ILE A 200 7.90 -14.34 0.95
C ILE A 200 7.85 -13.25 2.04
N MET A 201 6.70 -13.09 2.70
CA MET A 201 6.55 -12.16 3.82
C MET A 201 7.42 -12.53 5.01
N SER A 202 7.76 -13.81 5.22
CA SER A 202 8.65 -14.21 6.32
C SER A 202 10.12 -13.81 6.13
N THR A 203 10.56 -13.47 4.92
CA THR A 203 11.99 -13.24 4.65
C THR A 203 12.29 -11.97 3.85
N VAL A 204 11.28 -11.33 3.27
CA VAL A 204 11.38 -10.02 2.63
C VAL A 204 10.69 -9.00 3.54
N PRO A 205 11.39 -7.92 3.96
CA PRO A 205 10.79 -6.83 4.71
C PRO A 205 9.57 -6.28 3.97
N THR A 206 8.39 -6.33 4.61
CA THR A 206 7.12 -6.02 3.97
C THR A 206 6.50 -4.76 4.56
N GLY A 207 6.35 -3.72 3.74
CA GLY A 207 5.69 -2.45 4.07
C GLY A 207 4.30 -2.40 3.43
N MET A 208 3.33 -1.80 4.11
CA MET A 208 1.92 -1.92 3.72
C MET A 208 1.14 -0.61 3.90
N ILE A 209 0.32 -0.24 2.91
CA ILE A 209 -0.71 0.80 3.06
C ILE A 209 -2.00 0.24 2.45
N PHE A 210 -3.15 0.49 3.08
CA PHE A 210 -4.45 0.05 2.58
C PHE A 210 -4.96 0.87 1.40
N ASP A 211 -6.01 0.38 0.74
CA ASP A 211 -6.88 1.19 -0.11
C ASP A 211 -8.33 1.17 0.43
N ASP A 212 -9.29 1.57 -0.38
CA ASP A 212 -10.70 1.53 -0.04
C ASP A 212 -11.23 0.13 0.21
N HIS A 213 -10.95 -0.89 -0.61
CA HIS A 213 -11.54 -2.23 -0.39
C HIS A 213 -11.11 -2.88 0.93
N ASP A 214 -10.02 -2.43 1.56
CA ASP A 214 -9.69 -2.79 2.94
C ASP A 214 -10.76 -2.32 3.94
N ILE A 215 -11.48 -1.24 3.65
CA ILE A 215 -12.65 -0.76 4.39
C ILE A 215 -13.93 -1.04 3.61
N ARG A 216 -14.17 -0.36 2.49
CA ARG A 216 -15.29 -0.51 1.55
C ARG A 216 -14.97 0.32 0.31
N ASP A 217 -15.31 -0.14 -0.88
CA ASP A 217 -15.30 0.60 -2.15
C ASP A 217 -15.86 2.02 -1.98
N ASP A 218 -15.20 2.98 -2.63
CA ASP A 218 -15.43 4.43 -2.52
C ASP A 218 -15.16 5.04 -1.12
N TRP A 219 -14.48 4.32 -0.21
CA TRP A 219 -14.29 4.83 1.15
C TRP A 219 -13.58 6.18 1.16
N ASN A 220 -14.27 7.15 1.77
CA ASN A 220 -13.89 8.56 1.80
C ASN A 220 -13.74 9.20 0.42
N THR A 221 -14.57 8.84 -0.57
CA THR A 221 -14.64 9.54 -1.87
C THR A 221 -15.13 10.98 -1.72
N SER A 222 -16.06 11.24 -0.79
CA SER A 222 -16.60 12.59 -0.52
C SER A 222 -17.31 12.71 0.82
N ASP A 223 -17.55 13.95 1.25
CA ASP A 223 -18.40 14.29 2.40
C ASP A 223 -19.88 13.86 2.23
N VAL A 224 -20.40 13.89 1.00
CA VAL A 224 -21.74 13.37 0.73
C VAL A 224 -21.80 11.87 0.96
N TRP A 225 -20.78 11.15 0.47
CA TRP A 225 -20.65 9.71 0.70
C TRP A 225 -20.52 9.39 2.20
N ARG A 226 -19.66 10.13 2.94
CA ARG A 226 -19.50 9.92 4.41
C ARG A 226 -20.82 10.10 5.15
N ARG A 227 -21.61 11.13 4.81
CA ARG A 227 -22.95 11.34 5.40
C ARG A 227 -23.97 10.28 5.03
N GLN A 228 -23.87 9.71 3.83
CA GLN A 228 -24.74 8.60 3.41
C GLN A 228 -24.38 7.35 4.23
N MET A 229 -23.10 7.00 4.29
CA MET A 229 -22.64 5.84 5.05
C MET A 229 -22.90 5.96 6.55
N ALA A 230 -22.79 7.17 7.13
CA ALA A 230 -23.14 7.41 8.53
C ALA A 230 -24.63 7.15 8.87
N GLN A 231 -25.51 6.98 7.87
CA GLN A 231 -26.90 6.59 8.09
C GLN A 231 -27.10 5.07 8.15
N GLU A 232 -26.14 4.29 7.67
CA GLU A 232 -26.17 2.84 7.74
C GLU A 232 -25.88 2.37 9.17
N SER A 233 -26.76 1.53 9.72
CA SER A 233 -26.72 1.12 11.13
C SER A 233 -25.47 0.31 11.51
N TRP A 234 -24.80 -0.29 10.53
CA TRP A 234 -23.61 -1.12 10.67
C TRP A 234 -22.31 -0.37 10.37
N TRP A 235 -22.36 0.82 9.76
CA TRP A 235 -21.16 1.51 9.26
C TRP A 235 -20.17 1.88 10.35
N ALA A 236 -20.66 2.38 11.49
CA ALA A 236 -19.81 2.77 12.61
C ALA A 236 -18.98 1.58 13.15
N GLU A 237 -19.57 0.38 13.18
CA GLU A 237 -18.86 -0.83 13.59
C GLU A 237 -17.83 -1.26 12.53
N ARG A 238 -18.19 -1.15 11.24
CA ARG A 238 -17.28 -1.49 10.14
C ARG A 238 -16.06 -0.61 10.09
N VAL A 239 -16.21 0.72 10.07
CA VAL A 239 -15.07 1.62 9.96
C VAL A 239 -14.14 1.44 11.16
N ARG A 240 -14.68 1.27 12.37
CA ARG A 240 -13.91 0.98 13.57
C ARG A 240 -13.13 -0.33 13.44
N SER A 241 -13.82 -1.41 13.07
CA SER A 241 -13.22 -2.74 12.95
C SER A 241 -12.17 -2.81 11.84
N GLY A 242 -12.44 -2.17 10.71
CA GLY A 242 -11.53 -2.07 9.58
C GLY A 242 -10.26 -1.32 9.94
N LEU A 243 -10.38 -0.13 10.55
CA LEU A 243 -9.22 0.66 11.01
C LEU A 243 -8.42 -0.04 12.11
N ALA A 244 -9.09 -0.68 13.08
CA ALA A 244 -8.43 -1.48 14.10
C ALA A 244 -7.67 -2.68 13.48
N SER A 245 -8.28 -3.35 12.51
CA SER A 245 -7.63 -4.45 11.79
C SER A 245 -6.43 -3.95 10.98
N TYR A 246 -6.57 -2.84 10.26
CA TYR A 246 -5.46 -2.21 9.53
C TYR A 246 -4.29 -1.86 10.47
N TRP A 247 -4.58 -1.32 11.66
CA TRP A 247 -3.54 -1.04 12.63
C TRP A 247 -2.76 -2.30 13.03
N VAL A 248 -3.47 -3.36 13.43
CA VAL A 248 -2.85 -4.60 13.95
C VAL A 248 -2.10 -5.36 12.85
N TYR A 249 -2.70 -5.52 11.68
CA TYR A 249 -2.17 -6.35 10.60
C TYR A 249 -1.13 -5.59 9.75
N GLN A 250 -1.38 -4.33 9.44
CA GLN A 250 -0.58 -3.60 8.44
C GLN A 250 0.27 -2.48 9.06
N HIS A 251 -0.34 -1.50 9.72
CA HIS A 251 0.36 -0.28 10.13
C HIS A 251 1.42 -0.50 11.21
N LEU A 252 1.10 -1.29 12.24
CA LEU A 252 1.99 -1.53 13.37
C LEU A 252 3.38 -2.04 12.91
N GLY A 253 3.40 -2.89 11.89
CA GLY A 253 4.61 -3.42 11.31
C GLY A 253 5.34 -2.48 10.33
N ASN A 254 4.84 -1.29 10.06
CA ASN A 254 5.56 -0.29 9.25
C ASN A 254 6.53 0.54 10.09
N LEU A 255 6.25 0.67 11.39
CA LEU A 255 7.03 1.50 12.31
C LEU A 255 8.39 0.87 12.60
N SER A 256 9.42 1.71 12.63
CA SER A 256 10.75 1.32 13.11
C SER A 256 10.73 1.05 14.63
N PRO A 257 11.72 0.31 15.17
CA PRO A 257 11.85 0.12 16.62
C PRO A 257 11.82 1.42 17.45
N ASP A 258 12.43 2.50 16.94
CA ASP A 258 12.44 3.81 17.61
C ASP A 258 11.05 4.46 17.57
N GLU A 259 10.36 4.41 16.42
CA GLU A 259 8.99 4.91 16.31
C GLU A 259 8.02 4.12 17.21
N LEU A 260 8.19 2.80 17.32
CA LEU A 260 7.41 1.97 18.24
C LEU A 260 7.66 2.33 19.70
N ALA A 261 8.91 2.63 20.07
CA ALA A 261 9.25 3.04 21.43
C ALA A 261 8.61 4.39 21.80
N ASP A 262 8.45 5.29 20.82
CA ASP A 262 7.85 6.60 20.98
C ASP A 262 6.32 6.62 20.75
N ASP A 263 5.72 5.51 20.31
CA ASP A 263 4.28 5.43 20.01
C ASP A 263 3.45 5.22 21.31
N PRO A 264 2.64 6.22 21.70
CA PRO A 264 1.89 6.16 22.96
C PRO A 264 0.75 5.14 22.93
N ASP A 265 0.20 4.83 21.75
CA ASP A 265 -0.89 3.87 21.63
C ASP A 265 -0.35 2.44 21.64
N TYR A 266 0.76 2.18 20.95
CA TYR A 266 1.49 0.91 21.08
C TYR A 266 1.90 0.65 22.53
N ALA A 267 2.45 1.65 23.22
CA ALA A 267 2.83 1.54 24.63
C ALA A 267 1.63 1.16 25.54
N LYS A 268 0.45 1.75 25.30
CA LYS A 268 -0.79 1.38 26.03
C LYS A 268 -1.21 -0.06 25.73
N ILE A 269 -1.18 -0.48 24.46
CA ILE A 269 -1.57 -1.84 24.03
C ILE A 269 -0.71 -2.89 24.73
N ILE A 270 0.62 -2.75 24.68
CA ILE A 270 1.53 -3.75 25.25
C ILE A 270 1.57 -3.75 26.79
N ALA A 271 1.16 -2.66 27.43
CA ALA A 271 1.06 -2.54 28.89
C ALA A 271 -0.30 -2.98 29.44
N HIS A 272 -1.29 -3.22 28.57
CA HIS A 272 -2.63 -3.59 28.99
C HIS A 272 -2.73 -5.10 29.28
N ASP A 273 -3.27 -5.44 30.45
CA ASP A 273 -3.59 -6.81 30.80
C ASP A 273 -5.01 -7.16 30.35
N GLY A 274 -5.13 -8.16 29.47
CA GLY A 274 -6.41 -8.64 28.94
C GLY A 274 -6.70 -8.17 27.52
N ASP A 275 -7.98 -8.14 27.16
CA ASP A 275 -8.42 -7.75 25.81
C ASP A 275 -8.24 -6.26 25.56
N THR A 276 -7.41 -5.93 24.57
CA THR A 276 -7.08 -4.55 24.19
C THR A 276 -8.08 -3.92 23.21
N TRP A 277 -9.16 -4.63 22.84
CA TRP A 277 -10.19 -4.12 21.93
C TRP A 277 -10.70 -2.70 22.27
N PRO A 278 -11.01 -2.34 23.53
CA PRO A 278 -11.45 -0.98 23.84
C PRO A 278 -10.43 0.11 23.46
N LEU A 279 -9.13 -0.19 23.59
CA LEU A 279 -8.05 0.74 23.23
C LEU A 279 -7.92 0.88 21.70
N LEU A 280 -8.05 -0.23 20.96
CA LEU A 280 -8.04 -0.20 19.50
C LEU A 280 -9.30 0.44 18.91
N ALA A 281 -10.46 0.23 19.54
CA ALA A 281 -11.69 0.92 19.18
C ALA A 281 -11.54 2.44 19.32
N GLU A 282 -10.96 2.92 20.43
CA GLU A 282 -10.68 4.35 20.61
C GLU A 282 -9.66 4.89 19.60
N LEU A 283 -8.61 4.11 19.28
CA LEU A 283 -7.65 4.46 18.24
C LEU A 283 -8.31 4.58 16.88
N ALA A 284 -9.15 3.61 16.51
CA ALA A 284 -9.88 3.60 15.25
C ALA A 284 -10.86 4.79 15.16
N ASP A 285 -11.60 5.07 16.23
CA ASP A 285 -12.51 6.23 16.29
C ASP A 285 -11.75 7.56 16.11
N ARG A 286 -10.55 7.69 16.71
CA ARG A 286 -9.67 8.85 16.47
C ARG A 286 -9.10 8.90 15.05
N ALA A 287 -8.83 7.75 14.45
CA ALA A 287 -8.31 7.66 13.09
C ALA A 287 -9.35 8.08 12.05
N ASP A 288 -10.64 7.75 12.23
CA ASP A 288 -11.73 8.17 11.34
C ASP A 288 -12.13 9.65 11.54
N ALA A 289 -12.10 10.12 12.79
CA ALA A 289 -12.53 11.47 13.15
C ALA A 289 -11.70 12.57 12.46
N GLU A 290 -12.40 13.56 11.92
CA GLU A 290 -11.80 14.80 11.40
C GLU A 290 -12.01 15.91 12.43
N VAL A 291 -10.90 16.47 12.92
CA VAL A 291 -10.87 17.55 13.92
C VAL A 291 -9.94 18.63 13.41
N ASP A 292 -10.46 19.85 13.25
CA ASP A 292 -9.70 21.03 12.80
C ASP A 292 -8.89 20.77 11.51
N GLY A 293 -9.51 20.12 10.51
CA GLY A 293 -8.88 19.83 9.21
C GLY A 293 -7.79 18.74 9.26
N SER A 294 -7.78 17.90 10.30
CA SER A 294 -6.78 16.83 10.48
C SER A 294 -7.41 15.55 11.02
N LYS A 295 -6.75 14.42 10.73
CA LYS A 295 -7.04 13.12 11.37
C LYS A 295 -6.30 12.99 12.69
N GLY A 296 -6.86 12.22 13.62
CA GLY A 296 -6.26 11.99 14.94
C GLY A 296 -5.04 11.08 14.93
N ILE A 297 -4.88 10.27 13.88
CA ILE A 297 -3.79 9.29 13.69
C ILE A 297 -3.20 9.48 12.29
N ARG A 298 -1.87 9.34 12.17
CA ARG A 298 -1.13 9.34 10.90
C ARG A 298 -0.77 7.92 10.52
N PHE A 299 -1.21 7.45 9.36
CA PHE A 299 -0.77 6.15 8.84
C PHE A 299 0.37 6.22 7.82
N SER A 300 0.65 7.40 7.25
CA SER A 300 1.86 7.63 6.45
C SER A 300 3.13 7.28 7.23
N PHE A 301 4.09 6.65 6.56
CA PHE A 301 5.34 6.19 7.13
C PHE A 301 6.51 6.36 6.16
N ARG A 302 7.75 6.30 6.68
CA ARG A 302 8.95 6.53 5.90
C ARG A 302 9.94 5.40 6.13
N TRP A 303 10.43 4.79 5.05
CA TRP A 303 11.54 3.83 5.06
C TRP A 303 12.74 4.39 4.30
N ALA A 304 13.92 3.80 4.53
CA ALA A 304 15.10 4.04 3.72
C ALA A 304 15.84 2.73 3.45
N LEU A 305 16.27 2.57 2.19
CA LEU A 305 17.12 1.48 1.72
C LEU A 305 18.41 2.12 1.20
N GLY A 306 19.41 2.23 2.08
CA GLY A 306 20.63 2.97 1.78
C GLY A 306 20.32 4.42 1.39
N ARG A 307 20.66 4.79 0.14
CA ARG A 307 20.43 6.13 -0.44
C ARG A 307 19.10 6.23 -1.20
N THR A 308 18.24 5.23 -1.09
CA THR A 308 16.85 5.26 -1.60
C THR A 308 15.90 5.60 -0.48
N ARG A 309 15.22 6.74 -0.59
CA ARG A 309 14.23 7.20 0.39
C ARG A 309 12.83 6.80 -0.07
N ILE A 310 12.03 6.27 0.84
CA ILE A 310 10.66 5.82 0.57
C ILE A 310 9.72 6.53 1.54
N VAL A 311 8.79 7.32 1.01
CA VAL A 311 7.73 7.98 1.79
C VAL A 311 6.40 7.43 1.31
N VAL A 312 5.69 6.73 2.19
CA VAL A 312 4.38 6.14 1.92
C VAL A 312 3.30 7.05 2.47
N ILE A 313 2.34 7.37 1.62
CA ILE A 313 1.27 8.34 1.79
C ILE A 313 -0.04 7.58 1.97
N ASP A 314 -0.71 7.82 3.08
CA ASP A 314 -2.09 7.42 3.30
C ASP A 314 -3.04 8.33 2.50
N SER A 315 -3.48 7.83 1.35
CA SER A 315 -4.39 8.52 0.43
C SER A 315 -5.88 8.15 0.64
N ARG A 316 -6.24 7.47 1.73
CA ARG A 316 -7.61 7.04 2.03
C ARG A 316 -8.11 7.56 3.36
N ASN A 317 -7.48 7.15 4.46
CA ASN A 317 -7.84 7.68 5.77
C ASN A 317 -7.32 9.10 5.96
N GLY A 318 -6.19 9.46 5.35
CA GLY A 318 -5.63 10.81 5.39
C GLY A 318 -6.51 11.91 4.76
N ARG A 319 -7.53 11.54 3.98
CA ARG A 319 -8.45 12.48 3.30
C ARG A 319 -9.19 13.36 4.31
N ILE A 320 -9.37 14.64 3.98
CA ILE A 320 -10.17 15.59 4.75
C ILE A 320 -11.33 16.07 3.90
N LEU A 321 -12.54 15.86 4.42
CA LEU A 321 -13.79 16.05 3.68
C LEU A 321 -14.80 16.93 4.46
N GLY A 322 -14.60 17.11 5.76
CA GLY A 322 -15.41 17.95 6.62
C GLY A 322 -15.25 19.44 6.33
N ASP A 323 -16.19 20.23 6.85
CA ASP A 323 -16.14 21.71 6.86
C ASP A 323 -15.96 22.41 5.49
N GLY A 324 -16.24 21.68 4.40
CA GLY A 324 -16.13 22.18 3.03
C GLY A 324 -14.79 21.91 2.36
N ASP A 325 -13.86 21.26 3.06
CA ASP A 325 -12.58 20.83 2.51
C ASP A 325 -12.74 19.58 1.62
N HIS A 326 -11.80 19.43 0.69
CA HIS A 326 -11.74 18.27 -0.20
C HIS A 326 -10.28 17.96 -0.53
N LEU A 327 -9.57 17.42 0.46
CA LEU A 327 -8.13 17.17 0.41
C LEU A 327 -7.86 15.67 0.38
N MET A 328 -6.92 15.24 -0.47
CA MET A 328 -6.43 13.85 -0.50
C MET A 328 -5.71 13.49 0.80
N VAL A 329 -4.98 14.47 1.36
CA VAL A 329 -4.28 14.36 2.64
C VAL A 329 -4.39 15.71 3.36
N GLY A 330 -4.75 15.68 4.65
CA GLY A 330 -4.83 16.88 5.47
C GLY A 330 -3.50 17.61 5.66
N ASP A 331 -3.56 18.91 5.94
CA ASP A 331 -2.39 19.80 5.95
C ASP A 331 -1.26 19.35 6.88
N ARG A 332 -1.62 18.85 8.07
CA ARG A 332 -0.64 18.39 9.07
C ARG A 332 0.14 17.18 8.58
N GLU A 333 -0.54 16.19 8.00
CA GLU A 333 0.10 14.99 7.47
C GLU A 333 0.87 15.29 6.19
N PHE A 334 0.33 16.15 5.32
CA PHE A 334 1.05 16.61 4.14
C PHE A 334 2.34 17.37 4.52
N GLY A 335 2.31 18.21 5.55
CA GLY A 335 3.52 18.87 6.08
C GLY A 335 4.57 17.86 6.55
N TRP A 336 4.14 16.79 7.22
CA TRP A 336 5.05 15.68 7.57
C TRP A 336 5.62 14.97 6.33
N ILE A 337 4.80 14.73 5.29
CA ILE A 337 5.25 14.14 4.02
C ILE A 337 6.31 15.04 3.37
N GLU A 338 6.07 16.35 3.32
CA GLU A 338 7.02 17.34 2.81
C GLU A 338 8.33 17.26 3.59
N GLU A 339 8.29 17.33 4.93
CA GLU A 339 9.47 17.21 5.78
C GLU A 339 10.26 15.92 5.54
N ARG A 340 9.59 14.77 5.43
CA ARG A 340 10.27 13.49 5.23
C ARG A 340 10.85 13.36 3.84
N ALA A 341 10.13 13.74 2.80
CA ALA A 341 10.63 13.69 1.42
C ALA A 341 11.83 14.64 1.24
N LEU A 342 11.77 15.79 1.89
CA LEU A 342 12.76 16.87 1.87
C LEU A 342 13.76 16.79 3.04
N GLU A 343 13.85 15.67 3.74
CA GLU A 343 14.81 15.47 4.83
C GLU A 343 16.25 15.61 4.32
N PRO A 344 17.16 16.34 5.00
CA PRO A 344 18.57 16.41 4.62
C PRO A 344 19.23 15.02 4.59
N GLY A 345 20.27 14.88 3.77
CA GLY A 345 21.06 13.67 3.66
C GLY A 345 21.11 13.11 2.23
N PRO A 346 22.14 12.32 1.92
CA PRO A 346 22.36 11.80 0.57
C PRO A 346 21.19 10.93 0.10
N THR A 347 20.49 11.40 -0.93
CA THR A 347 19.39 10.67 -1.56
C THR A 347 19.65 10.55 -3.06
N ASP A 348 19.81 9.32 -3.54
CA ASP A 348 19.95 9.02 -4.96
C ASP A 348 18.60 8.78 -5.62
N HIS A 349 17.65 8.19 -4.90
CA HIS A 349 16.30 7.90 -5.42
C HIS A 349 15.25 8.27 -4.37
N LEU A 350 14.25 9.04 -4.77
CA LEU A 350 13.07 9.32 -3.95
C LEU A 350 11.87 8.55 -4.50
N LEU A 351 11.25 7.75 -3.64
CA LEU A 351 10.03 7.01 -3.90
C LEU A 351 8.89 7.59 -3.05
N LEU A 352 7.89 8.15 -3.71
CA LEU A 352 6.62 8.55 -3.09
C LEU A 352 5.62 7.44 -3.39
N VAL A 353 5.01 6.84 -2.38
CA VAL A 353 4.11 5.69 -2.53
C VAL A 353 2.73 6.10 -2.08
N THR A 354 1.69 5.81 -2.86
CA THR A 354 0.29 6.14 -2.56
C THR A 354 -0.57 5.01 -3.10
N SER A 355 -1.72 4.73 -2.50
CA SER A 355 -2.59 3.64 -2.95
C SER A 355 -3.19 3.94 -4.33
N VAL A 356 -3.62 5.19 -4.54
CA VAL A 356 -4.21 5.66 -5.81
C VAL A 356 -3.21 6.45 -6.67
N PRO A 357 -3.21 6.32 -8.01
CA PRO A 357 -2.31 7.06 -8.89
C PRO A 357 -2.43 8.58 -8.81
N TRP A 358 -1.27 9.25 -8.75
CA TRP A 358 -1.17 10.69 -8.94
C TRP A 358 -1.49 11.06 -10.39
N LEU A 359 -0.86 10.37 -11.37
CA LEU A 359 -1.02 10.66 -12.80
C LEU A 359 -1.77 9.57 -13.56
N LEU A 360 -3.10 9.73 -13.64
CA LEU A 360 -3.98 8.90 -14.47
C LEU A 360 -3.75 9.08 -15.98
N PRO A 361 -4.36 8.23 -16.85
CA PRO A 361 -4.47 8.56 -18.28
C PRO A 361 -5.06 9.96 -18.44
N PRO A 362 -4.46 10.88 -19.23
CA PRO A 362 -4.83 12.30 -19.20
C PRO A 362 -6.32 12.59 -19.39
N ALA A 363 -7.00 11.82 -20.24
CA ALA A 363 -8.43 12.00 -20.44
C ALA A 363 -9.28 11.64 -19.22
N ILE A 364 -8.86 10.65 -18.42
CA ILE A 364 -9.55 10.26 -17.19
C ILE A 364 -9.28 11.28 -16.08
N GLY A 365 -8.02 11.69 -15.88
CA GLY A 365 -7.69 12.73 -14.91
C GLY A 365 -8.42 14.05 -15.17
N ASP A 366 -8.58 14.44 -16.44
CA ASP A 366 -9.38 15.63 -16.80
C ASP A 366 -10.87 15.48 -16.49
N LEU A 367 -11.43 14.27 -16.64
CA LEU A 367 -12.82 13.98 -16.31
C LEU A 367 -13.04 14.09 -14.80
N GLU A 368 -12.12 13.59 -13.99
CA GLU A 368 -12.17 13.72 -12.53
C GLU A 368 -12.10 15.17 -12.08
N THR A 369 -11.16 15.97 -12.60
CA THR A 369 -11.11 17.41 -12.26
C THR A 369 -12.39 18.15 -12.64
N VAL A 370 -13.03 17.80 -13.77
CA VAL A 370 -14.32 18.40 -14.12
C VAL A 370 -15.45 17.89 -13.23
N ASN A 371 -15.39 16.62 -12.83
CA ASN A 371 -16.33 16.04 -11.89
C ASN A 371 -16.26 16.76 -10.54
N GLU A 372 -15.07 16.97 -9.99
CA GLU A 372 -14.83 17.72 -8.75
C GLU A 372 -15.47 19.12 -8.81
N ILE A 373 -15.17 19.89 -9.87
CA ILE A 373 -15.78 21.21 -10.10
C ILE A 373 -17.31 21.12 -10.22
N ALA A 374 -17.83 20.04 -10.81
CA ALA A 374 -19.27 19.85 -10.96
C ALA A 374 -19.94 19.48 -9.62
N ALA A 375 -19.34 18.60 -8.83
CA ALA A 375 -19.81 18.14 -7.53
C ALA A 375 -19.81 19.28 -6.50
N ALA A 376 -18.83 20.19 -6.57
CA ALA A 376 -18.76 21.38 -5.72
C ALA A 376 -19.87 22.44 -6.00
N ARG A 377 -20.67 22.29 -7.06
CA ARG A 377 -21.75 23.25 -7.36
C ARG A 377 -22.96 23.06 -6.45
N PRO A 378 -23.68 24.13 -6.07
CA PRO A 378 -24.92 23.98 -5.33
C PRO A 378 -26.04 23.37 -6.20
N GLY A 379 -27.03 22.78 -5.51
CA GLY A 379 -28.28 22.33 -6.13
C GLY A 379 -28.16 21.04 -6.96
N TRP A 380 -29.01 20.89 -7.97
CA TRP A 380 -29.14 19.63 -8.71
C TRP A 380 -27.89 19.26 -9.53
N ARG A 381 -27.09 20.25 -9.93
CA ARG A 381 -25.86 20.03 -10.70
C ARG A 381 -24.77 19.39 -9.83
N GLY A 382 -24.61 19.86 -8.59
CA GLY A 382 -23.72 19.22 -7.60
C GLY A 382 -24.12 17.79 -7.32
N ARG A 383 -25.41 17.57 -7.04
CA ARG A 383 -25.93 16.22 -6.81
C ARG A 383 -25.71 15.27 -7.99
N LEU A 384 -25.81 15.77 -9.22
CA LEU A 384 -25.51 14.96 -10.40
C LEU A 384 -24.00 14.69 -10.53
N GLY A 385 -23.15 15.69 -10.27
CA GLY A 385 -21.70 15.52 -10.24
C GLY A 385 -21.27 14.47 -9.21
N GLU A 386 -21.80 14.59 -8.00
CA GLU A 386 -21.56 13.63 -6.91
C GLU A 386 -22.07 12.23 -7.24
N LYS A 387 -23.25 12.11 -7.84
CA LYS A 387 -23.74 10.81 -8.32
C LYS A 387 -22.84 10.20 -9.39
N ILE A 388 -22.23 11.03 -10.25
CA ILE A 388 -21.27 10.55 -11.26
C ILE A 388 -19.95 10.15 -10.59
N ARG A 389 -19.53 10.87 -9.53
CA ARG A 389 -18.33 10.57 -8.76
C ARG A 389 -18.37 9.15 -8.21
N GLN A 390 -19.38 8.87 -7.40
CA GLN A 390 -19.61 7.58 -6.72
C GLN A 390 -20.01 6.43 -7.68
N ALA A 391 -20.31 6.72 -8.94
CA ALA A 391 -20.72 5.68 -9.90
C ALA A 391 -19.61 5.31 -10.88
N GLY A 392 -18.48 6.00 -10.83
CA GLY A 392 -17.36 5.77 -11.71
C GLY A 392 -16.03 5.94 -10.99
N ASP A 393 -16.04 5.82 -9.66
CA ASP A 393 -14.88 5.75 -8.78
C ASP A 393 -13.89 6.90 -9.05
N LEU A 394 -14.46 8.11 -9.19
CA LEU A 394 -13.73 9.32 -9.56
C LEU A 394 -13.09 9.96 -8.32
N GLU A 395 -12.11 9.26 -7.76
CA GLU A 395 -11.57 9.57 -6.43
C GLU A 395 -10.04 9.47 -6.32
N HIS A 396 -9.36 9.48 -7.46
CA HIS A 396 -7.91 9.56 -7.51
C HIS A 396 -7.43 11.00 -7.26
N TRP A 397 -6.11 11.21 -7.24
CA TRP A 397 -5.55 12.55 -7.02
C TRP A 397 -6.14 13.66 -7.92
N PRO A 398 -6.44 13.45 -9.22
CA PRO A 398 -7.07 14.49 -10.04
C PRO A 398 -8.49 14.90 -9.62
N ALA A 399 -9.16 14.12 -8.77
CA ALA A 399 -10.44 14.44 -8.12
C ALA A 399 -10.28 15.31 -6.84
N PHE A 400 -9.03 15.49 -6.37
CA PHE A 400 -8.64 16.29 -5.22
C PHE A 400 -7.62 17.34 -5.64
N ARG A 401 -8.06 18.33 -6.42
CA ARG A 401 -7.14 19.13 -7.24
C ARG A 401 -6.12 19.93 -6.45
N GLU A 402 -6.50 20.41 -5.26
CA GLU A 402 -5.60 21.14 -4.37
C GLU A 402 -4.42 20.26 -3.92
N SER A 403 -4.71 19.05 -3.44
CA SER A 403 -3.66 18.10 -3.03
C SER A 403 -2.83 17.61 -4.22
N PHE A 404 -3.43 17.43 -5.39
CA PHE A 404 -2.71 17.10 -6.63
C PHE A 404 -1.67 18.17 -6.99
N ASP A 405 -2.05 19.45 -6.93
CA ASP A 405 -1.16 20.56 -7.25
C ASP A 405 -0.06 20.70 -6.17
N ARG A 406 -0.39 20.48 -4.89
CA ARG A 406 0.60 20.48 -3.80
C ARG A 406 1.64 19.35 -3.94
N LEU A 407 1.21 18.14 -4.30
CA LEU A 407 2.12 17.02 -4.57
C LEU A 407 3.05 17.32 -5.76
N ALA A 408 2.54 17.96 -6.80
CA ALA A 408 3.38 18.43 -7.91
C ALA A 408 4.46 19.43 -7.42
N GLY A 409 4.08 20.38 -6.54
CA GLY A 409 5.01 21.33 -5.93
C GLY A 409 6.09 20.65 -5.09
N LEU A 410 5.73 19.67 -4.27
CA LEU A 410 6.69 18.85 -3.51
C LEU A 410 7.66 18.12 -4.44
N ILE A 411 7.16 17.49 -5.49
CA ILE A 411 7.99 16.77 -6.48
C ILE A 411 8.94 17.73 -7.21
N ALA A 412 8.48 18.93 -7.56
CA ALA A 412 9.32 19.96 -8.17
C ALA A 412 10.47 20.37 -7.22
N ALA A 413 10.17 20.57 -5.93
CA ALA A 413 11.18 20.87 -4.92
C ALA A 413 12.17 19.69 -4.71
N ALA A 414 11.66 18.46 -4.64
CA ALA A 414 12.46 17.27 -4.38
C ALA A 414 13.33 16.84 -5.58
N SER A 415 12.98 17.24 -6.80
CA SER A 415 13.74 16.93 -8.01
C SER A 415 14.94 17.86 -8.26
N SER A 416 15.15 18.85 -7.40
CA SER A 416 16.21 19.86 -7.51
C SER A 416 17.37 19.60 -6.55
N ALA A 417 18.54 20.15 -6.87
CA ALA A 417 19.66 20.20 -5.93
C ALA A 417 19.33 21.14 -4.76
N ARG A 418 19.82 20.83 -3.57
CA ARG A 418 19.46 21.52 -2.33
C ARG A 418 20.67 21.74 -1.45
N GLY A 419 21.08 23.01 -1.31
CA GLY A 419 22.34 23.33 -0.62
C GLY A 419 23.51 22.65 -1.35
N ASP A 420 24.31 21.89 -0.60
CA ASP A 420 25.44 21.12 -1.13
C ASP A 420 25.04 19.71 -1.63
N GLU A 421 23.77 19.32 -1.49
CA GLU A 421 23.28 18.02 -1.93
C GLU A 421 22.87 18.07 -3.41
N PRO A 422 23.39 17.14 -4.25
CA PRO A 422 22.96 17.05 -5.64
C PRO A 422 21.49 16.62 -5.71
N ALA A 423 20.83 16.96 -6.82
CA ALA A 423 19.50 16.43 -7.11
C ALA A 423 19.51 14.88 -7.09
N PRO A 424 18.39 14.23 -6.69
CA PRO A 424 18.24 12.80 -6.88
C PRO A 424 18.44 12.38 -8.33
N ALA A 425 18.89 11.16 -8.56
CA ALA A 425 18.97 10.58 -9.90
C ALA A 425 17.59 10.22 -10.47
N SER A 426 16.59 9.99 -9.62
CA SER A 426 15.18 9.87 -10.02
C SER A 426 14.23 10.22 -8.88
N VAL A 427 13.03 10.67 -9.24
CA VAL A 427 11.86 10.75 -8.35
C VAL A 427 10.75 9.91 -8.96
N SER A 428 10.17 8.99 -8.21
CA SER A 428 9.10 8.10 -8.71
C SER A 428 7.92 8.08 -7.76
N VAL A 429 6.72 8.22 -8.31
CA VAL A 429 5.45 7.98 -7.62
C VAL A 429 4.99 6.57 -7.94
N LEU A 430 4.82 5.74 -6.91
CA LEU A 430 4.38 4.34 -6.99
C LEU A 430 2.91 4.27 -6.58
N SER A 431 2.08 3.56 -7.35
CA SER A 431 0.65 3.41 -7.04
C SER A 431 -0.01 2.12 -7.50
N GLY A 432 -1.27 1.95 -7.09
CA GLY A 432 -2.15 0.81 -7.35
C GLY A 432 -3.52 1.18 -7.92
N ASP A 433 -4.57 0.53 -7.39
CA ASP A 433 -6.01 0.79 -7.59
C ASP A 433 -6.59 0.42 -8.97
N VAL A 434 -6.10 1.03 -10.05
CA VAL A 434 -6.82 1.10 -11.36
C VAL A 434 -6.89 -0.19 -12.19
N HIS A 435 -6.53 -1.33 -11.62
CA HIS A 435 -6.54 -2.66 -12.24
C HIS A 435 -5.83 -2.77 -13.61
N HIS A 436 -4.87 -1.89 -13.89
CA HIS A 436 -3.94 -2.04 -14.99
C HIS A 436 -2.60 -1.40 -14.65
N SER A 437 -1.54 -1.93 -15.25
CA SER A 437 -0.19 -1.46 -14.96
C SER A 437 0.34 -0.53 -16.06
N TYR A 438 1.09 0.50 -15.71
CA TYR A 438 1.69 1.42 -16.67
C TYR A 438 2.87 2.19 -16.07
N ALA A 439 3.65 2.81 -16.96
CA ALA A 439 4.68 3.77 -16.59
C ALA A 439 4.48 5.06 -17.40
N ALA A 440 4.59 6.20 -16.74
CA ALA A 440 4.51 7.52 -17.37
C ALA A 440 5.67 8.42 -16.93
N ARG A 441 6.13 9.24 -17.87
CA ARG A 441 7.13 10.27 -17.68
C ARG A 441 6.42 11.59 -17.40
N ALA A 442 6.74 12.22 -16.28
CA ALA A 442 6.17 13.50 -15.90
C ALA A 442 7.15 14.65 -16.16
N ASP A 443 6.62 15.72 -16.73
CA ASP A 443 7.26 17.02 -16.91
C ASP A 443 6.52 17.99 -15.99
N VAL A 444 7.08 18.19 -14.79
CA VAL A 444 6.48 19.01 -13.72
C VAL A 444 7.02 20.43 -13.81
N ASP A 445 6.14 21.42 -13.68
CA ASP A 445 6.50 22.83 -13.70
C ASP A 445 7.44 23.15 -12.53
N GLY A 446 8.59 23.74 -12.83
CA GLY A 446 9.61 24.05 -11.81
C GLY A 446 10.41 22.86 -11.31
N ALA A 447 10.27 21.67 -11.89
CA ALA A 447 11.13 20.53 -11.56
C ALA A 447 12.60 20.78 -11.90
N GLY A 448 13.46 20.16 -11.09
CA GLY A 448 14.91 20.19 -11.26
C GLY A 448 15.41 19.17 -12.27
N GLU A 449 16.64 18.71 -12.06
CA GLU A 449 17.33 17.81 -12.99
C GLU A 449 16.84 16.36 -12.91
N ALA A 450 16.22 15.97 -11.79
CA ALA A 450 15.83 14.58 -11.55
C ALA A 450 14.63 14.18 -12.43
N PRO A 451 14.74 13.07 -13.17
CA PRO A 451 13.61 12.47 -13.85
C PRO A 451 12.46 12.06 -12.90
N VAL A 452 11.28 12.67 -13.08
CA VAL A 452 10.00 12.31 -12.42
C VAL A 452 9.18 11.24 -13.18
N HIS A 453 8.69 10.22 -12.47
CA HIS A 453 7.86 9.14 -13.05
C HIS A 453 6.62 8.82 -12.22
N GLN A 454 5.54 8.37 -12.89
CA GLN A 454 4.43 7.65 -12.28
C GLN A 454 4.54 6.17 -12.68
N LEU A 455 4.54 5.28 -11.70
CA LEU A 455 4.69 3.84 -11.84
C LEU A 455 3.52 3.14 -11.16
N THR A 456 2.62 2.56 -11.94
CA THR A 456 1.41 1.94 -11.39
C THR A 456 1.43 0.45 -11.67
N CYS A 457 1.25 -0.35 -10.61
CA CYS A 457 1.20 -1.81 -10.67
C CYS A 457 -0.05 -2.35 -10.00
N SER A 458 -1.09 -2.55 -10.82
CA SER A 458 -2.33 -3.21 -10.47
C SER A 458 -2.85 -4.01 -11.69
N PRO A 459 -3.52 -5.15 -11.52
CA PRO A 459 -3.63 -5.91 -10.28
C PRO A 459 -2.48 -6.92 -10.14
N VAL A 460 -2.15 -7.28 -8.89
CA VAL A 460 -1.27 -8.43 -8.58
C VAL A 460 -2.02 -9.75 -8.80
N HIS A 461 -3.31 -9.78 -8.44
CA HIS A 461 -4.19 -10.92 -8.69
C HIS A 461 -5.64 -10.43 -8.74
N ASN A 462 -6.10 -9.98 -9.91
CA ASN A 462 -7.50 -9.57 -10.10
C ASN A 462 -7.90 -9.66 -11.59
N HIS A 463 -9.21 -9.62 -11.86
CA HIS A 463 -9.77 -9.67 -13.20
C HIS A 463 -10.28 -8.31 -13.66
N VAL A 464 -9.81 -7.85 -14.82
CA VAL A 464 -10.42 -6.69 -15.50
C VAL A 464 -11.31 -7.11 -16.66
N PRO A 465 -12.60 -6.73 -16.63
CA PRO A 465 -13.52 -6.99 -17.72
C PRO A 465 -13.04 -6.41 -19.07
N PRO A 466 -13.25 -7.10 -20.20
CA PRO A 466 -12.70 -6.67 -21.50
C PRO A 466 -13.09 -5.26 -21.96
N TYR A 467 -14.30 -4.80 -21.62
CA TYR A 467 -14.79 -3.47 -22.02
C TYR A 467 -14.06 -2.33 -21.30
N VAL A 468 -13.73 -2.52 -20.01
CA VAL A 468 -12.94 -1.56 -19.22
C VAL A 468 -11.55 -1.36 -19.84
N ARG A 469 -10.94 -2.43 -20.37
CA ARG A 469 -9.63 -2.37 -21.05
C ARG A 469 -9.64 -1.43 -22.27
N VAL A 470 -10.77 -1.35 -22.98
CA VAL A 470 -10.92 -0.43 -24.11
C VAL A 470 -10.95 1.01 -23.63
N GLY A 471 -11.70 1.29 -22.55
CA GLY A 471 -11.75 2.61 -21.90
C GLY A 471 -10.35 3.10 -21.51
N PHE A 472 -9.58 2.29 -20.78
CA PHE A 472 -8.23 2.67 -20.37
C PHE A 472 -7.27 2.91 -21.55
N ARG A 473 -7.36 2.10 -22.61
CA ARG A 473 -6.55 2.33 -23.84
C ARG A 473 -6.90 3.67 -24.49
N LEU A 474 -8.18 4.00 -24.57
CA LEU A 474 -8.65 5.27 -25.13
C LEU A 474 -8.28 6.46 -24.23
N GLY A 475 -8.25 6.28 -22.91
CA GLY A 475 -7.85 7.31 -21.94
C GLY A 475 -6.42 7.84 -22.16
N TRP A 476 -5.53 7.01 -22.70
CA TRP A 476 -4.16 7.37 -23.07
C TRP A 476 -4.02 8.01 -24.46
N SER A 477 -5.12 8.17 -25.21
CA SER A 477 -5.07 8.80 -26.53
C SER A 477 -4.73 10.27 -26.42
N ARG A 478 -3.72 10.73 -27.19
CA ARG A 478 -3.36 12.16 -27.28
C ARG A 478 -4.54 13.02 -27.77
N ALA A 479 -5.36 12.48 -28.68
CA ALA A 479 -6.54 13.19 -29.18
C ALA A 479 -7.61 13.33 -28.09
N ALA A 480 -7.89 12.25 -27.35
CA ALA A 480 -8.83 12.28 -26.23
C ALA A 480 -8.34 13.27 -25.16
N GLY A 481 -7.07 13.17 -24.74
CA GLY A 481 -6.47 14.08 -23.75
C GLY A 481 -6.53 15.56 -24.17
N ARG A 482 -6.33 15.89 -25.45
CA ARG A 482 -6.48 17.29 -25.92
C ARG A 482 -7.93 17.77 -25.85
N LEU A 483 -8.88 16.91 -26.21
CA LEU A 483 -10.31 17.24 -26.19
C LEU A 483 -10.82 17.41 -24.76
N THR A 484 -10.47 16.50 -23.87
CA THR A 484 -10.83 16.58 -22.44
C THR A 484 -10.16 17.76 -21.77
N ARG A 485 -8.89 18.06 -22.06
CA ARG A 485 -8.19 19.24 -21.53
C ARG A 485 -8.90 20.52 -21.94
N ALA A 486 -9.23 20.66 -23.22
CA ALA A 486 -9.94 21.84 -23.72
C ALA A 486 -11.35 21.97 -23.11
N TRP A 487 -12.03 20.86 -22.85
CA TRP A 487 -13.30 20.85 -22.14
C TRP A 487 -13.15 21.22 -20.66
N SER A 488 -12.14 20.68 -19.98
CA SER A 488 -11.82 20.94 -18.58
C SER A 488 -11.49 22.42 -18.32
N THR A 489 -10.64 23.03 -19.16
CA THR A 489 -10.37 24.47 -19.11
C THR A 489 -11.64 25.31 -19.30
N ARG A 490 -12.52 24.93 -20.24
CA ARG A 490 -13.82 25.63 -20.43
C ARG A 490 -14.76 25.49 -19.24
N LYS A 491 -14.60 24.45 -18.42
CA LYS A 491 -15.39 24.23 -17.19
C LYS A 491 -14.82 24.92 -15.97
N GLY A 492 -13.67 25.59 -16.10
CA GLY A 492 -13.05 26.40 -15.06
C GLY A 492 -11.84 25.74 -14.39
N ALA A 493 -11.38 24.58 -14.87
CA ALA A 493 -10.18 23.97 -14.33
C ALA A 493 -8.94 24.80 -14.68
N SER A 494 -8.08 25.02 -13.68
CA SER A 494 -6.74 25.57 -13.90
C SER A 494 -5.89 24.58 -14.71
N THR A 495 -4.91 25.10 -15.44
CA THR A 495 -3.90 24.26 -16.08
C THR A 495 -3.14 23.47 -15.00
N PRO A 496 -2.99 22.14 -15.12
CA PRO A 496 -2.18 21.38 -14.17
C PRO A 496 -0.72 21.82 -14.21
N PRO A 497 -0.02 21.85 -13.07
CA PRO A 497 1.41 22.15 -12.97
C PRO A 497 2.30 21.00 -13.47
N VAL A 498 1.73 20.07 -14.24
CA VAL A 498 2.40 18.88 -14.73
C VAL A 498 1.76 18.44 -16.04
N THR A 499 2.61 18.05 -16.99
CA THR A 499 2.20 17.27 -18.15
C THR A 499 2.90 15.93 -18.12
N TRP A 500 2.31 14.91 -18.73
CA TRP A 500 2.93 13.59 -18.75
C TRP A 500 2.60 12.83 -20.02
N HIS A 501 3.48 11.91 -20.35
CA HIS A 501 3.29 11.00 -21.46
C HIS A 501 3.62 9.58 -21.06
N LYS A 502 2.90 8.64 -21.66
CA LYS A 502 3.07 7.23 -21.41
C LYS A 502 4.42 6.74 -21.92
N LEU A 503 5.21 6.12 -21.03
CA LEU A 503 6.40 5.36 -21.38
C LEU A 503 6.03 3.94 -21.80
N GLY A 504 5.08 3.34 -21.08
CA GLY A 504 4.66 1.96 -21.31
C GLY A 504 3.25 1.65 -20.81
N GLY A 505 2.66 0.58 -21.35
CA GLY A 505 1.33 0.10 -20.98
C GLY A 505 0.19 0.70 -21.82
N PRO A 506 -1.08 0.60 -21.38
CA PRO A 506 -1.50 -0.18 -20.21
C PRO A 506 -1.22 -1.67 -20.43
N TYR A 507 -0.60 -2.30 -19.44
CA TYR A 507 -0.40 -3.75 -19.36
C TYR A 507 -1.59 -4.33 -18.61
N PHE A 508 -2.25 -5.31 -19.24
CA PHE A 508 -3.43 -5.97 -18.67
C PHE A 508 -3.08 -7.38 -18.22
N GLY A 509 -3.79 -7.84 -17.19
CA GLY A 509 -3.54 -9.12 -16.52
C GLY A 509 -2.64 -8.94 -15.28
N ASN A 510 -2.59 -9.99 -14.47
CA ASN A 510 -1.85 -9.99 -13.22
C ASN A 510 -0.38 -9.64 -13.46
N THR A 511 0.10 -8.67 -12.68
CA THR A 511 1.42 -8.08 -12.85
C THR A 511 2.03 -7.82 -11.48
N ILE A 512 3.32 -8.09 -11.34
CA ILE A 512 4.13 -7.63 -10.22
C ILE A 512 5.25 -6.75 -10.77
N ALA A 513 5.53 -5.64 -10.11
CA ALA A 513 6.58 -4.72 -10.53
C ALA A 513 7.76 -4.77 -9.57
N SER A 514 8.95 -4.55 -10.11
CA SER A 514 10.17 -4.37 -9.32
C SER A 514 10.90 -3.09 -9.74
N LEU A 515 11.42 -2.36 -8.76
CA LEU A 515 12.44 -1.35 -8.97
C LEU A 515 13.80 -2.01 -8.78
N GLU A 516 14.64 -1.98 -9.81
CA GLU A 516 16.01 -2.47 -9.79
C GLU A 516 16.96 -1.27 -9.76
N ILE A 517 17.61 -1.06 -8.62
CA ILE A 517 18.50 0.07 -8.34
C ILE A 517 19.93 -0.43 -8.25
N ASP A 518 20.86 0.26 -8.92
CA ASP A 518 22.31 0.06 -8.82
C ASP A 518 22.99 1.45 -8.71
N GLY A 519 23.26 1.86 -7.48
CA GLY A 519 23.79 3.18 -7.15
C GLY A 519 22.81 4.29 -7.52
N ARG A 520 23.16 5.07 -8.55
CA ARG A 520 22.35 6.18 -9.10
C ARG A 520 21.59 5.79 -10.38
N HIS A 521 21.63 4.52 -10.77
CA HIS A 521 20.85 3.98 -11.88
C HIS A 521 19.63 3.24 -11.33
N ALA A 522 18.48 3.42 -11.96
CA ALA A 522 17.26 2.71 -11.60
C ALA A 522 16.45 2.34 -12.84
N ASP A 523 15.93 1.12 -12.84
CA ASP A 523 14.96 0.61 -13.80
C ASP A 523 13.69 0.16 -13.07
N VAL A 524 12.53 0.29 -13.72
CA VAL A 524 11.31 -0.44 -13.33
C VAL A 524 11.11 -1.62 -14.27
N VAL A 525 10.74 -2.76 -13.73
CA VAL A 525 10.45 -3.99 -14.48
C VAL A 525 9.04 -4.43 -14.13
N PHE A 526 8.21 -4.66 -15.15
CA PHE A 526 6.87 -5.24 -15.00
C PHE A 526 6.91 -6.69 -15.46
N GLU A 527 6.53 -7.61 -14.58
CA GLU A 527 6.53 -9.03 -14.86
C GLU A 527 5.13 -9.63 -14.76
N GLN A 528 4.80 -10.53 -15.68
CA GLN A 528 3.50 -11.20 -15.72
C GLN A 528 3.69 -12.71 -15.63
N PRO A 529 2.89 -13.42 -14.81
CA PRO A 529 3.03 -14.85 -14.63
C PRO A 529 2.67 -15.61 -15.92
N THR A 530 3.46 -16.62 -16.22
CA THR A 530 3.24 -17.59 -17.31
C THR A 530 3.01 -19.01 -16.78
N GLY A 531 3.24 -19.22 -15.49
CA GLY A 531 3.11 -20.49 -14.77
C GLY A 531 3.31 -20.27 -13.26
N ALA A 532 3.18 -21.33 -12.47
CA ALA A 532 3.21 -21.26 -11.01
C ALA A 532 4.53 -20.77 -10.40
N ALA A 533 5.65 -20.82 -11.14
CA ALA A 533 6.96 -20.33 -10.71
C ALA A 533 7.71 -19.62 -11.84
N SER A 534 6.99 -19.13 -12.85
CA SER A 534 7.58 -18.49 -14.03
C SER A 534 6.85 -17.20 -14.36
N LEU A 535 7.63 -16.15 -14.59
CA LEU A 535 7.16 -14.86 -15.06
C LEU A 535 7.93 -14.47 -16.32
N ARG A 536 7.27 -13.70 -17.19
CA ARG A 536 7.91 -13.02 -18.31
C ARG A 536 8.01 -11.53 -18.03
N GLU A 537 9.12 -10.92 -18.41
CA GLU A 537 9.23 -9.46 -18.47
C GLU A 537 8.24 -8.95 -19.53
N ALA A 538 7.23 -8.19 -19.08
CA ALA A 538 6.29 -7.52 -19.96
C ALA A 538 6.84 -6.17 -20.44
N ALA A 539 7.62 -5.50 -19.59
CA ALA A 539 8.34 -4.29 -19.94
C ALA A 539 9.43 -3.95 -18.92
N ARG A 540 10.40 -3.15 -19.38
CA ARG A 540 11.42 -2.50 -18.57
C ARG A 540 11.59 -1.06 -19.01
N HIS A 541 11.70 -0.14 -18.07
CA HIS A 541 11.93 1.29 -18.34
C HIS A 541 13.01 1.84 -17.42
N THR A 542 13.98 2.55 -18.01
CA THR A 542 15.00 3.27 -17.25
C THR A 542 14.43 4.57 -16.70
N LEU A 543 14.65 4.78 -15.40
CA LEU A 543 14.10 5.89 -14.62
C LEU A 543 15.09 7.01 -14.37
N THR A 544 16.32 6.87 -14.87
CA THR A 544 17.41 7.82 -14.63
C THR A 544 17.89 8.40 -15.96
N SER A 545 18.45 9.60 -15.90
CA SER A 545 19.04 10.22 -17.10
C SER A 545 20.25 9.42 -17.56
N ALA A 546 20.44 9.29 -18.87
CA ALA A 546 21.67 8.71 -19.40
C ALA A 546 22.87 9.47 -18.83
N PRO A 547 23.96 8.78 -18.44
CA PRO A 547 25.15 9.45 -17.93
C PRO A 547 25.61 10.47 -18.97
N ARG A 548 25.73 11.74 -18.57
CA ARG A 548 26.30 12.78 -19.43
C ARG A 548 27.71 12.32 -19.79
N SER A 549 27.93 11.94 -21.05
CA SER A 549 29.27 11.66 -21.56
C SER A 549 30.14 12.87 -21.25
N SER A 550 31.24 12.68 -20.50
CA SER A 550 32.22 13.73 -20.27
C SER A 550 32.67 14.28 -21.63
N ARG A 551 32.30 15.52 -21.93
CA ARG A 551 32.83 16.27 -23.07
C ARG A 551 34.10 16.98 -22.66
#